data_AF-A0A838S4D5-F1
#
_entry.id   AF-A0A838S4D5-F1
#
_cell.length_a   1.000
_cell.length_b   1.000
_cell.length_c   1.000
_cell.angle_alpha   90.00
_cell.angle_beta   90.00
_cell.angle_gamma   90.00
#
_symmetry.space_group_name_H-M   'P 1'
#
loop_
_entity.id
_entity.type
_entity.pdbx_description
1 polymer ?
#
loop_
_entity_poly.entity_id
_entity_poly.type
_entity_poly.pdbx_seq_one_letter_code
_entity_poly.pdbx_strand_id
1 'polypeptide(L)'
;MVARWFSHGNLRKAAEWVDQLQNGKSVPAGVQALLTGARPMPADLALVAAAVSELQQARHDADYDPAYDATKRRTLGHIDQARAAVRAARLLDDSNDPTYDRFLLLALGGPSMVKNS
;
A
#
# COMPACT_ATOMS: atom_id res chain seq x y z
N MET A 1 -22.67 3.31 9.97
CA MET A 1 -21.69 4.41 9.96
C MET A 1 -20.28 3.79 9.97
N VAL A 2 -19.88 3.12 8.87
CA VAL A 2 -18.64 2.30 8.77
C VAL A 2 -17.53 3.05 8.00
N ALA A 3 -17.84 4.19 7.41
CA ALA A 3 -16.98 4.90 6.45
C ALA A 3 -15.83 5.74 7.06
N ARG A 4 -15.69 5.82 8.40
CA ARG A 4 -14.69 6.71 9.04
C ARG A 4 -13.42 6.00 9.54
N TRP A 5 -13.30 4.69 9.40
CA TRP A 5 -12.12 3.93 9.84
C TRP A 5 -11.07 3.71 8.74
N PHE A 6 -11.45 3.85 7.48
CA PHE A 6 -10.57 3.71 6.33
C PHE A 6 -10.00 5.07 5.93
N SER A 7 -8.92 5.48 6.58
CA SER A 7 -8.13 6.62 6.13
C SER A 7 -7.24 6.16 4.97
N HIS A 8 -7.37 6.78 3.79
CA HIS A 8 -6.44 6.58 2.67
C HIS A 8 -4.97 6.83 3.08
N GLY A 9 -4.75 7.65 4.11
CA GLY A 9 -3.43 7.88 4.70
C GLY A 9 -2.85 6.66 5.43
N ASN A 10 -3.68 5.81 6.05
CA ASN A 10 -3.21 4.58 6.69
C ASN A 10 -2.77 3.56 5.66
N LEU A 11 -3.52 3.43 4.56
CA LEU A 11 -3.17 2.56 3.45
C LEU A 11 -1.86 3.01 2.77
N ARG A 12 -1.68 4.33 2.55
CA ARG A 12 -0.42 4.89 2.07
C ARG A 12 0.73 4.60 3.04
N LYS A 13 0.52 4.78 4.35
CA LYS A 13 1.53 4.50 5.38
C LYS A 13 1.96 3.04 5.39
N ALA A 14 1.00 2.11 5.29
CA ALA A 14 1.29 0.69 5.21
C ALA A 14 2.11 0.34 3.95
N ALA A 15 1.76 0.94 2.81
CA ALA A 15 2.50 0.78 1.57
C ALA A 15 3.95 1.33 1.67
N GLU A 16 4.13 2.49 2.30
CA GLU A 16 5.47 3.06 2.57
C GLU A 16 6.33 2.13 3.42
N TRP A 17 5.75 1.44 4.41
CA TRP A 17 6.50 0.47 5.22
C TRP A 17 6.92 -0.77 4.43
N VAL A 18 6.07 -1.26 3.52
CA VAL A 18 6.44 -2.35 2.61
C VAL A 18 7.61 -1.92 1.73
N ASP A 19 7.55 -0.74 1.12
CA ASP A 19 8.65 -0.19 0.30
C ASP A 19 9.95 -0.01 1.10
N GLN A 20 9.86 0.53 2.32
CA GLN A 20 11.01 0.67 3.20
C GLN A 20 11.67 -0.67 3.50
N LEU A 21 10.88 -1.69 3.84
CA LEU A 21 11.37 -3.04 4.10
C LEU A 21 12.05 -3.65 2.88
N GLN A 22 11.47 -3.48 1.68
CA GLN A 22 12.09 -3.98 0.44
C GLN A 22 13.43 -3.33 0.12
N ASN A 23 13.56 -2.05 0.45
CA ASN A 23 14.78 -1.28 0.24
C ASN A 23 15.77 -1.37 1.42
N GLY A 24 15.56 -2.28 2.38
CA GLY A 24 16.44 -2.48 3.53
C GLY A 24 16.46 -1.30 4.52
N LYS A 25 15.43 -0.44 4.49
CA LYS A 25 15.28 0.69 5.41
C LYS A 25 14.58 0.24 6.70
N SER A 26 14.86 0.95 7.78
CA SER A 26 14.24 0.68 9.07
C SER A 26 12.77 1.10 9.09
N VAL A 27 11.94 0.29 9.74
CA VAL A 27 10.53 0.58 10.06
C VAL A 27 10.30 0.33 11.55
N PRO A 28 9.19 0.77 12.16
CA PRO A 28 8.90 0.48 13.56
C PRO A 28 8.93 -1.03 13.85
N ALA A 29 9.51 -1.44 14.98
CA ALA A 29 9.75 -2.86 15.29
C ALA A 29 8.49 -3.72 15.21
N GLY A 30 7.35 -3.22 15.71
CA GLY A 30 6.06 -3.92 15.61
C GLY A 30 5.58 -4.10 14.17
N VAL A 31 5.82 -3.13 13.30
CA VAL A 31 5.51 -3.21 11.86
C VAL A 31 6.43 -4.22 11.17
N GLN A 32 7.72 -4.17 11.47
CA GLN A 32 8.70 -5.12 10.94
C GLN A 32 8.32 -6.56 11.31
N ALA A 33 8.03 -6.80 12.59
CA ALA A 33 7.62 -8.12 13.07
C ALA A 33 6.34 -8.63 12.38
N LEU A 34 5.36 -7.74 12.18
CA LEU A 34 4.10 -8.08 11.54
C LEU A 34 4.27 -8.43 10.05
N LEU A 35 5.03 -7.62 9.30
CA LEU A 35 5.16 -7.74 7.85
C LEU A 35 6.23 -8.73 7.39
N THR A 36 7.32 -8.91 8.15
CA THR A 36 8.42 -9.81 7.76
C THR A 36 8.30 -11.20 8.38
N GLY A 37 7.67 -11.32 9.56
CA GLY A 37 7.47 -12.61 10.23
C GLY A 37 8.68 -13.56 10.10
N ALA A 38 8.44 -14.75 9.54
CA ALA A 38 9.48 -15.75 9.25
C ALA A 38 9.66 -16.03 7.74
N ARG A 39 9.06 -15.22 6.85
CA ARG A 39 9.05 -15.48 5.40
C ARG A 39 9.42 -14.22 4.61
N PRO A 40 10.02 -14.36 3.42
CA PRO A 40 10.23 -13.23 2.52
C PRO A 40 8.91 -12.54 2.15
N MET A 41 8.97 -11.22 1.93
CA MET A 41 7.84 -10.42 1.46
C MET A 41 7.35 -10.94 0.09
N PRO A 42 6.05 -11.22 -0.08
CA PRO A 42 5.50 -11.61 -1.39
C PRO A 42 5.70 -10.51 -2.43
N ALA A 43 6.12 -10.89 -3.64
CA ALA A 43 6.32 -9.95 -4.75
C ALA A 43 5.00 -9.25 -5.16
N ASP A 44 3.88 -9.96 -5.07
CA ASP A 44 2.55 -9.39 -5.34
C ASP A 44 2.18 -8.31 -4.31
N LEU A 45 2.56 -8.48 -3.03
CA LEU A 45 2.29 -7.49 -2.00
C LEU A 45 3.11 -6.21 -2.23
N ALA A 46 4.35 -6.37 -2.66
CA ALA A 46 5.18 -5.25 -3.08
C ALA A 46 4.59 -4.47 -4.26
N LEU A 47 4.08 -5.19 -5.27
CA LEU A 47 3.41 -4.59 -6.41
C LEU A 47 2.18 -3.79 -5.98
N VAL A 48 1.36 -4.35 -5.08
CA VAL A 48 0.19 -3.65 -4.50
C VAL A 48 0.62 -2.39 -3.76
N ALA A 49 1.64 -2.46 -2.90
CA ALA A 49 2.13 -1.33 -2.13
C ALA A 49 2.67 -0.21 -3.03
N ALA A 50 3.49 -0.54 -4.02
CA ALA A 50 4.01 0.42 -5.00
C ALA A 50 2.88 1.13 -5.75
N ALA A 51 1.90 0.37 -6.24
CA ALA A 51 0.75 0.92 -6.94
C ALA A 51 -0.11 1.84 -6.08
N VAL A 52 -0.34 1.49 -4.80
CA VAL A 52 -1.05 2.36 -3.86
C VAL A 52 -0.33 3.71 -3.73
N SER A 53 0.99 3.68 -3.50
CA SER A 53 1.79 4.91 -3.30
C SER A 53 1.79 5.78 -4.54
N GLU A 54 2.06 5.20 -5.70
CA GLU A 54 2.14 5.93 -6.96
C GLU A 54 0.78 6.48 -7.42
N LEU A 55 -0.30 5.71 -7.32
CA LEU A 55 -1.63 6.18 -7.70
C LEU A 55 -2.17 7.25 -6.73
N GLN A 56 -1.83 7.15 -5.43
CA GLN A 56 -2.16 8.20 -4.47
C GLN A 56 -1.39 9.49 -4.74
N GLN A 57 -0.10 9.39 -5.10
CA GLN A 57 0.68 10.56 -5.48
C GLN A 57 0.15 11.17 -6.77
N ALA A 58 -0.14 10.35 -7.80
CA ALA A 58 -0.72 10.82 -9.05
C ALA A 58 -2.07 11.52 -8.86
N ARG A 59 -2.92 11.01 -7.95
CA ARG A 59 -4.16 11.72 -7.58
C ARG A 59 -3.86 13.06 -6.90
N HIS A 60 -2.95 13.07 -5.95
CA HIS A 60 -2.58 14.30 -5.24
C HIS A 60 -2.03 15.37 -6.20
N ASP A 61 -1.15 14.99 -7.12
CA ASP A 61 -0.61 15.92 -8.11
C ASP A 61 -1.73 16.43 -9.04
N ALA A 62 -2.64 15.55 -9.48
CA ALA A 62 -3.79 15.95 -10.28
C ALA A 62 -4.75 16.93 -9.56
N ASP A 63 -4.90 16.78 -8.25
CA ASP A 63 -5.78 17.61 -7.43
C ASP A 63 -5.14 18.97 -7.08
N TYR A 64 -3.82 19.03 -6.91
CA TYR A 64 -3.15 20.16 -6.25
C TYR A 64 -2.00 20.80 -7.04
N ASP A 65 -1.39 20.13 -8.02
CA ASP A 65 -0.33 20.72 -8.85
C ASP A 65 -0.96 21.47 -10.03
N PRO A 66 -0.87 22.82 -10.07
CA PRO A 66 -1.42 23.62 -11.17
C PRO A 66 -0.74 23.34 -12.52
N ALA A 67 0.46 22.73 -12.50
CA ALA A 67 1.20 22.33 -13.68
C ALA A 67 0.94 20.87 -14.12
N TYR A 68 0.04 20.15 -13.44
CA TYR A 68 -0.24 18.76 -13.76
C TYR A 68 -0.84 18.61 -15.17
N ASP A 69 -0.15 17.84 -16.02
CA ASP A 69 -0.60 17.53 -17.38
C ASP A 69 -1.08 16.08 -17.50
N ALA A 70 -2.41 15.95 -17.59
CA ALA A 70 -3.14 14.69 -17.71
C ALA A 70 -3.14 14.14 -19.15
N THR A 71 -1.97 13.76 -19.66
CA THR A 71 -1.88 13.15 -20.99
C THR A 71 -2.57 11.77 -21.02
N LYS A 72 -3.24 11.44 -22.13
CA LYS A 72 -3.89 10.13 -22.35
C LYS A 72 -2.96 8.95 -22.02
N ARG A 73 -1.69 9.03 -22.42
CA ARG A 73 -0.69 7.98 -22.16
C ARG A 73 -0.46 7.77 -20.66
N ARG A 74 -0.30 8.84 -19.89
CA ARG A 74 -0.12 8.76 -18.42
C ARG A 74 -1.37 8.20 -17.75
N THR A 75 -2.55 8.69 -18.13
CA THR A 75 -3.82 8.20 -17.59
C THR A 75 -4.02 6.70 -17.84
N LEU A 76 -3.75 6.22 -19.06
CA LEU A 76 -3.81 4.80 -19.37
C LEU A 76 -2.80 3.98 -18.56
N GLY A 77 -1.58 4.51 -18.36
CA GLY A 77 -0.58 3.89 -17.49
C GLY A 77 -1.08 3.69 -16.05
N HIS A 78 -1.73 4.71 -15.46
CA HIS A 78 -2.33 4.60 -14.13
C HIS A 78 -3.44 3.53 -14.08
N ILE A 79 -4.26 3.42 -15.13
CA ILE A 79 -5.31 2.39 -15.23
C ILE A 79 -4.69 0.99 -15.27
N ASP A 80 -3.66 0.79 -16.09
CA ASP A 80 -3.02 -0.53 -16.22
C ASP A 80 -2.30 -0.93 -14.93
N GLN A 81 -1.66 0.03 -14.26
CA GLN A 81 -1.08 -0.16 -12.93
C GLN A 81 -2.13 -0.53 -11.88
N ALA A 82 -3.26 0.18 -11.84
CA ALA A 82 -4.36 -0.15 -10.95
C ALA A 82 -4.90 -1.56 -11.22
N ARG A 83 -5.05 -1.95 -12.49
CA ARG A 83 -5.48 -3.29 -12.88
C ARG A 83 -4.48 -4.36 -12.44
N ALA A 84 -3.18 -4.11 -12.59
CA ALA A 84 -2.15 -5.04 -12.14
C ALA A 84 -2.19 -5.23 -10.61
N ALA A 85 -2.30 -4.13 -9.86
CA ALA A 85 -2.42 -4.17 -8.41
C ALA A 85 -3.68 -4.91 -7.93
N VAL A 86 -4.83 -4.68 -8.56
CA VAL A 86 -6.07 -5.41 -8.24
C VAL A 86 -5.93 -6.91 -8.50
N ARG A 87 -5.24 -7.31 -9.57
CA ARG A 87 -4.98 -8.74 -9.83
C ARG A 87 -4.04 -9.34 -8.78
N ALA A 88 -2.94 -8.67 -8.45
CA ALA A 88 -2.01 -9.12 -7.43
C ALA A 88 -2.69 -9.25 -6.04
N ALA A 89 -3.51 -8.26 -5.68
CA ALA A 89 -4.32 -8.30 -4.46
C ALA A 89 -5.25 -9.51 -4.41
N ARG A 90 -5.93 -9.83 -5.53
CA ARG A 90 -6.78 -11.03 -5.61
C ARG A 90 -5.99 -12.32 -5.49
N LEU A 91 -4.81 -12.42 -6.11
CA LEU A 91 -3.97 -13.61 -5.97
C LEU A 91 -3.54 -13.84 -4.52
N LEU A 92 -3.19 -12.77 -3.80
CA LEU A 92 -2.85 -12.84 -2.39
C LEU A 92 -4.06 -13.29 -1.53
N ASP A 93 -5.23 -12.70 -1.79
CA ASP A 93 -6.49 -13.03 -1.11
C ASP A 93 -6.90 -14.50 -1.36
N ASP A 94 -6.91 -14.92 -2.63
CA ASP A 94 -7.23 -16.30 -3.05
C ASP A 94 -6.25 -17.33 -2.46
N SER A 95 -4.98 -16.95 -2.28
CA SER A 95 -3.95 -17.78 -1.66
C SER A 95 -4.00 -17.79 -0.13
N ASN A 96 -4.87 -16.97 0.47
CA ASN A 96 -4.98 -16.76 1.91
C ASN A 96 -3.61 -16.38 2.53
N ASP A 97 -2.87 -15.48 1.87
CA ASP A 97 -1.53 -15.08 2.31
C ASP A 97 -1.63 -14.26 3.61
N PRO A 98 -1.07 -14.75 4.73
CA PRO A 98 -1.20 -14.07 6.02
C PRO A 98 -0.46 -12.72 6.08
N THR A 99 0.49 -12.49 5.18
CA THR A 99 1.19 -11.21 5.05
C THR A 99 0.27 -10.15 4.46
N TYR A 100 -0.62 -10.55 3.54
CA TYR A 100 -1.62 -9.67 2.96
C TYR A 100 -2.66 -9.23 4.00
N ASP A 101 -3.16 -10.16 4.81
CA ASP A 101 -4.06 -9.84 5.93
C ASP A 101 -3.42 -8.84 6.91
N ARG A 102 -2.16 -9.07 7.27
CA ARG A 102 -1.39 -8.19 8.16
C ARG A 102 -1.18 -6.81 7.56
N PHE A 103 -0.91 -6.74 6.26
CA PHE A 103 -0.87 -5.48 5.52
C PHE A 103 -2.21 -4.74 5.58
N LEU A 104 -3.33 -5.44 5.35
CA LEU A 104 -4.66 -4.86 5.45
C LEU A 104 -4.96 -4.37 6.88
N LEU A 105 -4.62 -5.16 7.91
CA LEU A 105 -4.75 -4.74 9.32
C LEU A 105 -3.99 -3.44 9.61
N LEU A 106 -2.77 -3.29 9.08
CA LEU A 106 -2.03 -2.03 9.19
C LEU A 106 -2.77 -0.89 8.47
N ALA A 107 -3.27 -1.13 7.26
CA ALA A 107 -4.03 -0.14 6.49
C ALA A 107 -5.35 0.28 7.17
N LEU A 108 -5.95 -0.58 8.00
CA LEU A 108 -7.22 -0.31 8.70
C LEU A 108 -7.08 0.54 9.97
N GLY A 109 -5.87 0.81 10.45
CA GLY A 109 -5.67 1.53 11.71
C GLY A 109 -4.48 1.09 12.55
N GLY A 110 -3.66 0.16 12.06
CA GLY A 110 -2.43 -0.28 12.73
C GLY A 110 -1.48 0.83 13.19
N PRO A 111 -1.32 2.00 12.51
CA PRO A 111 -0.50 3.10 13.02
C PRO A 111 -0.93 3.61 14.40
N SER A 112 -2.23 3.55 14.73
CA SER A 112 -2.77 3.90 16.05
C SER A 112 -2.51 2.81 17.09
N MET A 113 -2.35 1.55 16.66
CA MET A 113 -2.03 0.42 17.54
C MET A 113 -0.53 0.41 17.92
N VAL A 114 0.35 0.81 16.99
CA VAL A 114 1.80 0.89 17.22
C VAL A 114 2.21 2.01 18.19
N LYS A 115 1.40 3.08 18.31
CA LYS A 115 1.66 4.18 19.27
C LYS A 115 1.33 3.84 20.72
N ASN A 116 0.59 2.76 20.97
CA ASN A 116 0.14 2.33 22.30
C ASN A 116 0.82 1.04 22.79
N SER A 117 1.99 0.69 22.24
CA SER A 117 2.81 -0.46 22.64
C SER A 117 4.17 -0.01 23.14
#